data_AF-A0A1Q9YEM6-F1
#
_entry.id   AF-A0A1Q9YEM6-F1
#
_cell.length_a   1.000
_cell.length_b   1.000
_cell.length_c   1.000
_cell.angle_alpha   90.00
_cell.angle_beta   90.00
_cell.angle_gamma   90.00
#
_symmetry.space_group_name_H-M   'P 1'
#
loop_
_entity.id
_entity.type
_entity.pdbx_description
1 polymer ?
#
loop_
_entity_poly.entity_id
_entity_poly.type
_entity_poly.pdbx_seq_one_letter_code
_entity_poly.pdbx_strand_id
1 'polypeptide(L)' 'MALMKIGEFAKELGVSVQQLRDMDKNGILKPAAVSPKGTRYYSEEQLYRYTHQPAPQKGHRL' A
#
# COMPACT_ATOMS: atom_id res chain seq x y z
N MET A 1 -14.16 -4.35 -8.27
CA MET A 1 -12.92 -3.84 -7.66
C MET A 1 -11.76 -4.21 -8.57
N ALA A 2 -11.07 -3.23 -9.15
CA ALA A 2 -9.84 -3.51 -9.87
C ALA A 2 -8.69 -3.76 -8.86
N LEU A 3 -7.81 -4.70 -9.21
CA LEU A 3 -6.63 -5.06 -8.42
C LEU A 3 -5.38 -4.71 -9.20
N MET A 4 -4.45 -4.02 -8.53
CA MET A 4 -3.15 -3.61 -9.02
C MET A 4 -2.06 -4.46 -8.39
N LYS A 5 -1.06 -4.87 -9.16
CA LYS A 5 0.17 -5.45 -8.62
C LYS A 5 0.89 -4.40 -7.78
N ILE A 6 1.73 -4.84 -6.85
CA ILE A 6 2.52 -3.94 -5.98
C ILE A 6 3.29 -2.84 -6.75
N GLY A 7 3.78 -3.14 -7.96
CA GLY A 7 4.48 -2.15 -8.79
C GLY A 7 3.58 -1.06 -9.36
N GLU A 8 2.38 -1.44 -9.81
CA GLU A 8 1.37 -0.51 -10.32
C GLU A 8 0.86 0.37 -9.18
N PHE A 9 0.52 -0.24 -8.05
CA PHE A 9 0.05 0.48 -6.87
C PHE A 9 1.11 1.44 -6.29
N ALA A 10 2.39 1.04 -6.28
CA ALA A 10 3.49 1.91 -5.86
C ALA A 10 3.60 3.15 -6.74
N LYS A 11 3.47 2.97 -8.05
CA LYS A 11 3.51 4.06 -9.03
C LYS A 11 2.35 5.04 -8.81
N GLU A 12 1.13 4.55 -8.63
CA GLU A 12 -0.05 5.39 -8.36
C GLU A 12 0.06 6.16 -7.05
N LEU A 13 0.66 5.55 -6.01
CA LEU A 13 0.91 6.22 -4.73
C LEU A 13 2.14 7.15 -4.71
N GLY A 14 2.98 7.14 -5.75
CA GLY A 14 4.23 7.90 -5.76
C GLY A 14 5.27 7.41 -4.74
N VAL A 15 5.25 6.13 -4.39
CA VAL A 15 6.21 5.50 -3.45
C VAL A 15 6.98 4.37 -4.13
N SER A 16 8.07 3.92 -3.51
CA SER A 16 8.77 2.73 -3.97
C SER A 16 8.04 1.44 -3.59
N VAL A 17 8.26 0.38 -4.37
CA VAL A 17 7.79 -0.99 -4.03
C VAL A 17 8.33 -1.44 -2.66
N GLN A 18 9.53 -1.01 -2.27
CA GLN A 18 10.11 -1.36 -0.98
C GLN A 18 9.35 -0.70 0.17
N GLN A 19 8.98 0.58 0.06
CA GLN A 19 8.13 1.25 1.06
C GLN A 19 6.79 0.52 1.25
N LEU A 20 6.16 0.04 0.17
CA LEU A 20 4.94 -0.78 0.31
C LEU A 20 5.16 -2.11 1.01
N ARG A 21 6.30 -2.79 0.77
CA ARG A 21 6.64 -4.03 1.49
C ARG A 21 6.84 -3.76 2.96
N ASP A 22 7.48 -2.65 3.31
CA ASP A 22 7.69 -2.25 4.70
C ASP A 22 6.35 -1.87 5.37
N MET A 23 5.46 -1.20 4.65
CA MET A 23 4.10 -0.90 5.11
C MET A 23 3.27 -2.17 5.34
N ASP A 24 3.35 -3.16 4.46
CA ASP A 24 2.73 -4.47 4.69
C ASP A 24 3.35 -5.14 5.92
N LYS A 25 4.68 -5.24 5.99
CA LYS A 25 5.40 -5.87 7.11
C LYS A 25 5.02 -5.25 8.46
N ASN A 26 4.87 -3.93 8.50
CA ASN A 26 4.52 -3.17 9.72
C ASN A 26 3.01 -3.05 9.96
N GLY A 27 2.17 -3.64 9.10
CA GLY A 27 0.70 -3.62 9.25
C GLY A 27 0.03 -2.30 8.90
N ILE A 28 0.77 -1.35 8.31
CA ILE A 28 0.27 -0.03 7.90
C ILE A 28 -0.67 -0.16 6.70
N LEU A 29 -0.32 -1.02 5.72
CA LEU A 29 -1.14 -1.28 4.55
C LEU A 29 -0.99 -2.73 4.09
N LYS A 30 -2.03 -3.53 4.30
CA LYS A 30 -2.07 -4.93 3.86
C LYS A 30 -2.56 -5.05 2.42
N PRO A 31 -2.05 -6.01 1.63
CA PRO A 31 -2.61 -6.28 0.31
C PRO A 31 -4.05 -6.81 0.43
N ALA A 32 -4.92 -6.45 -0.52
CA ALA A 32 -6.27 -6.99 -0.62
C ALA A 32 -6.26 -8.48 -0.99
N ALA A 33 -5.25 -8.92 -1.74
CA ALA A 33 -5.06 -10.33 -2.08
C ALA A 33 -3.58 -10.67 -2.26
N VAL A 34 -3.25 -11.94 -2.05
CA VAL A 34 -1.93 -12.50 -2.36
C VAL A 34 -2.14 -13.72 -3.25
N SER A 35 -1.51 -13.77 -4.41
CA SER A 35 -1.58 -14.94 -5.29
C SER A 35 -0.85 -16.14 -4.68
N PRO A 36 -1.12 -17.37 -5.14
CA PRO A 36 -0.35 -18.55 -4.71
C PRO A 36 1.17 -18.43 -4.93
N LYS A 37 1.60 -17.61 -5.91
CA LYS A 37 3.01 -17.31 -6.20
C LYS A 37 3.59 -16.19 -5.33
N GLY A 38 2.82 -15.66 -4.36
CA GLY A 38 3.25 -14.59 -3.46
C GLY A 38 3.16 -13.17 -4.03
N THR A 39 2.49 -12.97 -5.18
CA THR A 39 2.29 -11.62 -5.73
C THR A 39 1.22 -10.90 -4.93
N ARG A 40 1.57 -9.71 -4.42
CA ARG A 40 0.66 -8.83 -3.68
C ARG A 40 -0.18 -7.99 -4.63
N TYR A 41 -1.48 -7.94 -4.36
CA TYR A 41 -2.44 -7.13 -5.07
C TYR A 41 -3.14 -6.16 -4.12
N TYR A 42 -3.32 -4.93 -4.58
CA TYR A 42 -3.96 -3.84 -3.85
C TYR A 42 -5.14 -3.32 -4.68
N SER A 43 -6.20 -2.85 -4.02
CA SER A 43 -7.39 -2.35 -4.71
C SER A 43 -7.35 -0.85 -4.95
N GLU A 44 -8.11 -0.37 -5.94
CA GLU A 44 -8.37 1.05 -6.13
C GLU A 44 -9.01 1.71 -4.89
N GLU A 45 -9.83 0.99 -4.14
CA GLU A 45 -10.40 1.51 -2.88
C GLU A 45 -9.30 1.79 -1.86
N GLN A 46 -8.31 0.90 -1.74
CA GLN A 46 -7.16 1.14 -0.88
C GLN A 46 -6.35 2.35 -1.35
N LEU A 47 -6.20 2.54 -2.66
CA LEU A 47 -5.52 3.71 -3.22
C LEU A 47 -6.26 5.00 -2.84
N TYR A 48 -7.57 5.03 -3.05
CA TYR A 48 -8.43 6.16 -2.70
C TYR A 48 -8.35 6.47 -1.20
N ARG A 49 -8.52 5.44 -0.36
CA ARG A 49 -8.46 5.61 1.10
C ARG A 49 -7.11 6.09 1.58
N TYR A 50 -6.01 5.59 1.02
CA TYR A 50 -4.66 5.97 1.47
C TYR A 50 -4.25 7.36 0.98
N THR A 51 -4.73 7.81 -0.18
CA THR A 51 -4.48 9.16 -0.71
C THR A 51 -5.36 10.23 -0.06
N HIS A 52 -6.57 9.86 0.39
CA HIS A 52 -7.54 10.80 0.96
C HIS A 52 -7.67 10.69 2.50
N GLN A 53 -6.96 9.76 3.14
CA GLN A 53 -6.80 9.80 4.59
C GLN A 53 -5.83 10.93 4.96
N PRO A 54 -6.19 11.82 5.91
CA PRO A 54 -5.19 12.68 6.52
C PRO A 54 -4.12 11.77 7.13
N ALA A 55 -2.87 11.94 6.70
CA ALA A 55 -1.78 11.09 7.13
C ALA A 55 -1.85 10.89 8.65
N PRO A 56 -1.71 9.64 9.16
CA PRO A 56 -1.56 9.46 10.60
C PRO A 56 -0.37 10.32 11.00
N GLN A 57 -0.63 11.31 11.86
CA GLN A 57 0.36 12.28 12.28
C GLN A 57 1.60 11.50 12.70
N LYS A 58 2.68 11.57 11.91
CA LYS A 58 3.98 11.09 12.33
C LYS A 58 4.32 11.95 13.54
N GLY A 59 4.09 11.41 14.73
CA GLY A 59 4.74 11.91 15.93
C GLY A 59 6.24 11.79 15.66
N HIS A 60 6.85 12.90 15.21
CA HIS A 60 8.26 13.13 15.39
C HIS A 60 8.48 13.15 16.91
N ARG A 61 8.71 11.97 17.49
CA ARG A 61 9.61 11.86 18.63
C ARG A 61 11.00 11.82 18.03
N LEU A 62 11.70 12.93 18.11
CA LEU A 62 12.84 13.15 19.00
C LEU A 62 13.11 14.66 19.07
#